data_AF-A0A2J8LAT5-F1
#
_entry.id   AF-A0A2J8LAT5-F1
#
_cell.length_a   1.000
_cell.length_b   1.000
_cell.length_c   1.000
_cell.angle_alpha   90.00
_cell.angle_beta   90.00
_cell.angle_gamma   90.00
#
_symmetry.space_group_name_H-M   'P 1'
#
loop_
_entity.id
_entity.type
_entity.pdbx_description
1 polymer ?
#
loop_
_entity_poly.entity_id
_entity_poly.type
_entity_poly.pdbx_seq_one_letter_code
_entity_poly.pdbx_strand_id
1 'polypeptide(L)'
;MNRFRVSKFRHTEARPPRRESWISEIRAGTAPSCRNHIKSSCSLIAFNSDRPGVLGIVPLQGQGEDKRRVAHLGCHSELAAHGDLVQSAVWSRDGALVGTACKTESQSVSQAGV
;
A
#
# COMPACT_ATOMS: atom_id res chain seq x y z
N MET A 1 -5.12 35.99 22.40
CA MET A 1 -5.97 34.78 22.33
C MET A 1 -5.09 33.55 22.19
N ASN A 2 -5.12 32.63 23.15
CA ASN A 2 -4.34 31.39 23.08
C ASN A 2 -5.20 30.27 22.47
N ARG A 3 -4.85 29.84 21.25
CA ARG A 3 -5.69 28.96 20.39
C ARG A 3 -5.28 27.48 20.44
N PHE A 4 -4.22 27.14 21.17
CA PHE A 4 -3.73 25.76 21.27
C PHE A 4 -4.15 25.12 22.59
N ARG A 5 -5.05 24.14 22.48
CA ARG A 5 -5.41 23.22 23.57
C ARG A 5 -4.39 22.09 23.61
N VAL A 6 -3.90 21.77 24.82
CA VAL A 6 -2.99 20.64 25.02
C VAL A 6 -3.67 19.34 24.58
N SER A 7 -2.93 18.51 23.84
CA SER A 7 -3.41 17.21 23.36
C SER A 7 -3.90 16.34 24.54
N LYS A 8 -5.05 15.68 24.36
CA LYS A 8 -5.59 14.72 25.33
C LYS A 8 -4.85 13.38 25.33
N PHE A 9 -4.00 13.14 24.32
CA PHE A 9 -3.35 11.86 24.05
C PHE A 9 -1.96 11.79 24.68
N ARG A 10 -1.89 11.81 26.02
CA ARG A 10 -0.62 11.78 26.77
C ARG A 10 -0.12 10.37 27.11
N HIS A 11 -0.93 9.33 26.85
CA HIS A 11 -0.62 7.93 27.13
C HIS A 11 -0.87 7.03 25.90
N THR A 12 -0.55 7.54 24.69
CA THR A 12 -0.70 6.74 23.47
C THR A 12 0.45 5.74 23.39
N GLU A 13 0.13 4.45 23.46
CA GLU A 13 1.11 3.37 23.34
C GLU A 13 0.85 2.54 22.09
N ALA A 14 1.93 2.13 21.42
CA ALA A 14 1.83 1.18 20.32
C ALA A 14 1.47 -0.20 20.87
N ARG A 15 0.38 -0.78 20.36
CA ARG A 15 -0.03 -2.15 20.71
C ARG A 15 0.07 -3.02 19.45
N PRO A 16 1.20 -3.70 19.22
CA PRO A 16 1.35 -4.57 18.07
C PRO A 16 0.28 -5.67 18.07
N PRO A 17 -0.29 -5.99 16.91
CA PRO A 17 -1.23 -7.09 16.79
C PRO A 17 -0.55 -8.43 17.08
N ARG A 18 -1.33 -9.42 17.55
CA ARG A 18 -0.81 -10.79 17.78
C ARG A 18 -0.37 -11.41 16.45
N ARG A 19 0.56 -12.38 16.51
CA ARG A 19 1.18 -12.99 15.32
C ARG A 19 0.15 -13.64 14.38
N GLU A 20 -0.92 -14.19 14.94
CA GLU A 20 -2.02 -14.82 14.18
C GLU A 20 -2.75 -13.83 13.26
N SER A 21 -2.72 -12.53 13.59
CA SER A 21 -3.33 -11.47 12.78
C SER A 21 -2.35 -10.79 11.82
N TRP A 22 -1.11 -11.29 11.74
CA TRP A 22 -0.14 -10.80 10.77
C TRP A 22 -0.45 -11.33 9.38
N ILE A 23 -0.23 -10.50 8.38
CA ILE A 23 -0.25 -10.93 6.99
C ILE A 23 1.14 -11.43 6.66
N SER A 24 1.28 -12.75 6.54
CA SER A 24 2.55 -13.43 6.25
C SER A 24 2.71 -13.71 4.76
N GLU A 25 3.93 -14.11 4.35
CA GLU A 25 4.22 -14.59 3.00
C GLU A 25 4.00 -13.56 1.88
N ILE A 26 4.23 -12.27 2.19
CA ILE A 26 4.16 -11.18 1.22
C ILE A 26 5.54 -10.94 0.59
N ARG A 27 5.61 -11.02 -0.75
CA ARG A 27 6.80 -10.65 -1.53
C ARG A 27 6.88 -9.13 -1.74
N ALA A 28 7.15 -8.40 -0.66
CA ALA A 28 7.33 -6.94 -0.72
C ALA A 28 8.74 -6.58 -1.23
N GLY A 29 8.81 -5.60 -2.14
CA GLY A 29 10.06 -5.10 -2.69
C GLY A 29 10.71 -4.06 -1.78
N THR A 30 12.04 -4.11 -1.68
CA THR A 30 12.87 -3.21 -0.86
C THR A 30 13.43 -2.01 -1.64
N ALA A 31 12.91 -1.79 -2.84
CA ALA A 31 13.41 -0.75 -3.73
C ALA A 31 13.39 0.62 -3.04
N PRO A 32 14.32 1.54 -3.30
CA PRO A 32 14.30 2.86 -2.67
C PRO A 32 13.12 3.69 -3.22
N SER A 33 11.98 3.66 -2.51
CA SER A 33 10.93 4.68 -2.64
C SER A 33 11.07 5.62 -1.46
N CYS A 34 10.63 6.87 -1.59
CA CYS A 34 10.65 7.86 -0.51
C CYS A 34 9.65 7.52 0.62
N ARG A 35 9.82 6.36 1.27
CA ARG A 35 9.05 5.87 2.43
C ARG A 35 7.57 5.58 2.15
N ASN A 36 7.18 5.31 0.90
CA ASN A 36 5.80 5.06 0.47
C ASN A 36 5.52 3.57 0.12
N HIS A 37 6.19 2.65 0.81
CA HIS A 37 6.16 1.22 0.48
C HIS A 37 4.87 0.49 0.79
N ILE A 38 4.08 1.00 1.74
CA ILE A 38 2.86 0.35 2.22
C ILE A 38 1.82 1.44 2.50
N LYS A 39 0.61 1.27 1.95
CA LYS A 39 -0.52 2.18 2.18
C LYS A 39 -1.80 1.39 2.32
N SER A 40 -2.60 1.72 3.32
CA SER A 40 -3.89 1.08 3.56
C SER A 40 -5.05 2.03 3.32
N SER A 41 -6.14 1.43 2.88
CA SER A 41 -7.50 1.94 2.88
C SER A 41 -8.30 1.24 3.98
N CYS A 42 -9.58 1.57 4.12
CA CYS A 42 -10.52 0.89 5.02
C CYS A 42 -10.74 -0.60 4.68
N SER A 43 -10.43 -1.02 3.44
CA SER A 43 -10.69 -2.39 2.98
C SER A 43 -9.50 -3.07 2.30
N LEU A 44 -8.47 -2.33 1.89
CA LEU A 44 -7.36 -2.84 1.09
C LEU A 44 -6.03 -2.34 1.62
N ILE A 45 -4.97 -3.13 1.42
CA ILE A 45 -3.59 -2.73 1.66
C ILE A 45 -2.86 -2.83 0.32
N ALA A 46 -2.21 -1.76 -0.09
CA ALA A 46 -1.29 -1.71 -1.22
C ALA A 46 0.14 -1.72 -0.69
N PHE A 47 1.01 -2.50 -1.32
CA PHE A 47 2.44 -2.54 -1.03
C PHE A 47 3.25 -2.69 -2.32
N ASN A 48 4.49 -2.21 -2.33
CA ASN A 48 5.37 -2.38 -3.47
C ASN A 48 5.79 -3.85 -3.60
N SER A 49 5.59 -4.49 -4.76
CA SER A 49 6.07 -5.87 -4.99
C SER A 49 7.59 -5.88 -5.14
N ASP A 50 8.18 -7.05 -4.95
CA ASP A 50 9.54 -7.38 -5.41
C ASP A 50 9.71 -7.28 -6.95
N ARG A 51 8.60 -7.27 -7.70
CA ARG A 51 8.58 -7.08 -9.15
C ARG A 51 8.54 -5.59 -9.52
N PRO A 52 9.44 -5.11 -10.40
CA PRO A 52 9.41 -3.73 -10.87
C PRO A 52 8.12 -3.43 -11.62
N GLY A 53 7.59 -2.21 -11.47
CA GLY A 53 6.35 -1.77 -12.10
C GLY A 53 5.06 -2.45 -11.60
N VAL A 54 5.12 -3.24 -10.51
CA VAL A 54 3.98 -3.99 -9.98
C VAL A 54 3.65 -3.58 -8.55
N LEU A 55 2.37 -3.29 -8.31
CA LEU A 55 1.82 -3.05 -6.98
C LEU A 55 1.09 -4.30 -6.47
N GLY A 56 1.44 -4.76 -5.28
CA GLY A 56 0.70 -5.80 -4.59
C GLY A 56 -0.48 -5.20 -3.83
N ILE A 57 -1.66 -5.83 -3.93
CA ILE A 57 -2.90 -5.43 -3.26
C ILE A 57 -3.43 -6.62 -2.48
N VAL A 58 -3.85 -6.39 -1.24
CA VAL A 58 -4.28 -7.46 -0.34
C VAL A 58 -5.42 -6.97 0.58
N PRO A 59 -6.55 -7.69 0.73
CA PRO A 59 -7.76 -7.20 1.43
C PRO A 59 -7.64 -7.13 2.95
N LEU A 60 -7.87 -5.97 3.58
CA LEU A 60 -7.62 -5.69 5.01
C LEU A 60 -8.15 -6.79 5.94
N GLN A 61 -9.31 -7.35 5.63
CA GLN A 61 -9.85 -8.54 6.26
C GLN A 61 -9.65 -9.79 5.39
N GLY A 62 -9.25 -10.89 6.04
CA GLY A 62 -9.24 -12.21 5.41
C GLY A 62 -10.67 -12.74 5.25
N GLN A 63 -10.93 -13.42 4.14
CA GLN A 63 -12.14 -14.20 3.93
C GLN A 63 -11.91 -15.59 4.55
N GLY A 64 -12.39 -15.81 5.78
CA GLY A 64 -12.34 -17.12 6.45
C GLY A 64 -10.93 -17.68 6.70
N GLU A 65 -10.81 -19.01 6.72
CA GLU A 65 -9.55 -19.75 6.90
C GLU A 65 -8.59 -19.65 5.70
N ASP A 66 -8.96 -18.91 4.65
CA ASP A 66 -8.18 -18.84 3.42
C ASP A 66 -7.03 -17.85 3.55
N LYS A 67 -5.85 -18.27 3.09
CA LYS A 67 -4.63 -17.46 3.13
C LYS A 67 -4.86 -16.24 2.26
N ARG A 68 -4.93 -15.07 2.91
CA ARG A 68 -5.21 -13.76 2.29
C ARG A 68 -4.50 -13.63 0.93
N ARG A 69 -5.27 -13.66 -0.15
CA ARG A 69 -4.73 -13.69 -1.52
C ARG A 69 -4.19 -12.32 -1.90
N VAL A 70 -2.97 -12.30 -2.43
CA VAL A 70 -2.32 -11.10 -2.97
C VAL A 70 -2.68 -10.97 -4.44
N ALA A 71 -3.39 -9.89 -4.79
CA ALA A 71 -3.57 -9.46 -6.17
C ALA A 71 -2.36 -8.62 -6.59
N HIS A 72 -1.93 -8.75 -7.84
CA HIS A 72 -0.83 -7.96 -8.39
C HIS A 72 -1.36 -7.10 -9.53
N LEU A 73 -1.21 -5.79 -9.38
CA LEU A 73 -1.61 -4.80 -10.36
C LEU A 73 -0.36 -4.36 -11.12
N GLY A 74 -0.33 -4.62 -12.43
CA GLY A 74 0.69 -4.07 -13.32
C GLY A 74 0.40 -2.60 -13.57
N CYS A 75 1.30 -1.72 -13.14
CA CYS A 75 1.16 -0.28 -13.31
C CYS A 75 1.83 0.24 -14.59
N HIS A 76 2.72 -0.56 -15.18
CA HIS A 76 3.46 -0.24 -16.40
C HIS A 76 3.59 -1.48 -17.30
N SER A 77 3.25 -1.33 -18.59
CA SER A 77 3.47 -2.33 -19.64
C SER A 77 4.75 -1.98 -20.42
N GLU A 78 5.65 -2.94 -20.53
CA GLU A 78 6.70 -3.04 -21.57
C GLU A 78 7.75 -1.92 -21.72
N LEU A 79 8.26 -1.35 -20.61
CA LEU A 79 9.58 -0.71 -20.66
C LEU A 79 10.53 -1.30 -19.62
N ALA A 80 10.69 -2.63 -19.70
CA ALA A 80 11.57 -3.43 -18.85
C ALA A 80 13.09 -3.11 -18.99
N ALA A 81 13.46 -2.07 -19.75
CA ALA A 81 14.85 -1.62 -19.90
C ALA A 81 15.30 -0.65 -18.79
N HIS A 82 14.36 0.03 -18.14
CA HIS A 82 14.62 0.87 -16.97
C HIS A 82 13.70 0.38 -15.86
N GLY A 83 14.26 -0.05 -14.73
CA GLY A 83 13.51 -0.59 -13.59
C GLY A 83 12.59 0.47 -12.98
N ASP A 84 11.44 0.70 -13.61
CA ASP A 84 10.47 1.69 -13.23
C ASP A 84 9.78 1.22 -11.95
N LEU A 85 10.19 1.84 -10.85
CA LEU A 85 9.68 1.55 -9.50
C LEU A 85 8.47 2.43 -9.22
N VAL A 86 7.39 1.82 -8.73
CA VAL A 86 6.26 2.57 -8.18
C VAL A 86 6.77 3.40 -6.99
N GLN A 87 6.73 4.73 -7.12
CA GLN A 87 7.26 5.67 -6.13
C GLN A 87 6.22 6.03 -5.06
N SER A 88 4.94 6.02 -5.42
CA SER A 88 3.84 6.33 -4.51
C SER A 88 2.57 5.66 -4.98
N ALA A 89 1.79 5.12 -4.04
CA ALA A 89 0.39 4.79 -4.24
C ALA A 89 -0.48 5.82 -3.48
N VAL A 90 -1.71 6.11 -3.89
CA VAL A 90 -2.66 6.92 -3.12
C VAL A 90 -4.04 6.32 -3.31
N TRP A 91 -4.74 6.07 -2.21
CA TRP A 91 -6.12 5.61 -2.26
C TRP A 91 -7.07 6.80 -2.46
N SER A 92 -8.08 6.63 -3.31
CA SER A 92 -9.24 7.51 -3.33
C SER A 92 -9.95 7.47 -1.96
N ARG A 93 -10.71 8.53 -1.65
CA ARG A 93 -11.40 8.67 -0.35
C ARG A 93 -12.41 7.55 -0.08
N ASP A 94 -12.98 6.98 -1.15
CA ASP A 94 -13.86 5.82 -1.10
C ASP A 94 -13.11 4.49 -0.90
N GLY A 95 -11.79 4.49 -1.03
CA GLY A 95 -10.95 3.31 -0.89
C GLY A 95 -10.98 2.34 -2.07
N ALA A 96 -11.68 2.68 -3.17
CA ALA A 96 -11.90 1.80 -4.32
C ALA A 96 -10.88 1.98 -5.44
N LEU A 97 -10.29 3.17 -5.55
CA LEU A 97 -9.28 3.49 -6.57
C LEU A 97 -7.91 3.65 -5.93
N VAL A 98 -6.87 3.20 -6.64
CA VAL A 98 -5.47 3.42 -6.27
C VAL A 98 -4.76 4.14 -7.43
N GLY A 99 -4.29 5.35 -7.15
CA GLY A 99 -3.39 6.08 -8.04
C GLY A 99 -1.95 5.69 -7.77
N THR A 100 -1.16 5.45 -8.80
CA THR A 100 0.27 5.17 -8.71
C THR A 100 1.08 6.19 -9.51
N ALA A 101 2.20 6.64 -8.94
CA ALA A 101 3.14 7.51 -9.62
C ALA A 101 4.50 6.83 -9.74
N CYS A 102 5.13 6.94 -10.90
CA CYS A 102 6.49 6.47 -11.16
C CYS A 102 7.49 7.62 -11.09
N LYS A 103 8.79 7.30 -11.05
CA LYS A 103 9.88 8.28 -11.10
C LYS A 103 10.04 8.88 -12.50
N THR A 104 9.72 8.10 -13.54
CA THR A 104 9.44 8.64 -14.87
C THR A 104 8.13 9.42 -14.79
N GLU A 105 8.00 10.52 -15.55
CA GLU A 105 6.94 11.55 -15.48
C GLU A 105 5.48 11.04 -15.66
N SER A 106 5.28 9.73 -15.63
CA SER A 106 4.03 9.01 -15.80
C SER A 106 3.29 8.83 -14.47
N GLN A 107 2.05 9.30 -14.45
CA GLN A 107 1.06 9.01 -13.41
C GLN A 107 0.01 8.05 -14.00
N SER A 108 -0.36 7.00 -13.25
CA SER A 108 -1.38 6.04 -13.65
C SER A 108 -2.43 5.89 -12.55
N VAL A 109 -3.70 5.75 -12.94
CA VAL A 109 -4.81 5.52 -12.00
C VAL A 109 -5.42 4.16 -12.32
N SER A 110 -5.58 3.33 -11.30
CA SER A 110 -6.12 1.98 -11.43
C SER A 110 -7.26 1.74 -10.44
N GLN A 111 -8.28 1.01 -10.89
CA GLN A 111 -9.36 0.56 -10.01
C GLN A 111 -8.91 -0.70 -9.27
N ALA A 112 -8.94 -0.67 -7.94
CA ALA A 112 -8.63 -1.83 -7.12
C ALA A 112 -9.91 -2.66 -6.93
N GLY A 113 -10.35 -3.32 -8.00
CA GLY A 113 -11.43 -4.31 -7.93
C GLY A 113 -10.88 -5.63 -7.40
N VAL A 114 -11.47 -6.15 -6.31
CA VAL A 114 -11.31 -7.52 -5.85
C VAL A 114 -12.65 -8.23 -5.98
#